data_AF-A0A1A3EYE1-F1
#
_entry.id   AF-A0A1A3EYE1-F1
#
_cell.length_a   1.000
_cell.length_b   1.000
_cell.length_c   1.000
_cell.angle_alpha   90.00
_cell.angle_beta   90.00
_cell.angle_gamma   90.00
#
_symmetry.space_group_name_H-M   'P 1'
#
loop_
_entity.id
_entity.type
_entity.pdbx_description
1 polymer ?
#
loop_
_entity_poly.entity_id
_entity_poly.type
_entity_poly.pdbx_seq_one_letter_code
_entity_poly.pdbx_strand_id
1 'polypeptide(L)'
;MRSPFLDTRSAYLDLLRRNLTRYGSDELVPVGWNYLGRPLFSTRKLMLVRKRPFNKQARDLGLDWPADALTMIGMQRLTSLQRCVETVLQEDVPGDLVECGVWRGGASILMRAVLSAYGDKERRVWLCDSFEGVPPPDTAHYEADKGIRLHRAAGVLAIPQAQVKANFERYGLLDDQVRFLPGWFKDTL
;
A
#
# COMPACT_ATOMS: atom_id res chain seq x y z
N MET A 1 7.01 29.28 20.71
CA MET A 1 7.68 27.98 20.87
C MET A 1 6.61 26.89 20.76
N ARG A 2 6.63 26.06 19.72
CA ARG A 2 5.73 24.89 19.64
C ARG A 2 6.24 23.83 20.62
N SER A 3 5.32 23.25 21.37
CA SER A 3 5.54 22.25 22.41
C SER A 3 6.36 21.04 21.87
N PRO A 4 7.25 20.43 22.67
CA PRO A 4 8.02 19.24 22.29
C PRO A 4 7.17 17.95 22.20
N PHE A 5 5.87 18.04 22.49
CA PHE A 5 4.93 16.95 22.29
C PHE A 5 4.44 16.94 20.85
N LEU A 6 4.55 15.78 20.18
CA LEU A 6 3.89 15.52 18.89
C LEU A 6 2.42 15.95 19.01
N ASP A 7 1.97 16.84 18.13
CA ASP A 7 0.55 17.13 18.03
C ASP A 7 -0.21 15.83 17.67
N THR A 8 -1.49 15.74 18.05
CA THR A 8 -2.31 14.52 17.90
C THR A 8 -2.35 14.01 16.46
N ARG A 9 -2.34 14.91 15.48
CA ARG A 9 -2.33 14.55 14.06
C ARG A 9 -1.00 13.91 13.67
N SER A 10 0.12 14.52 14.05
CA SER A 10 1.46 13.98 13.82
C SER A 10 1.64 12.61 14.45
N ALA A 11 1.12 12.41 15.67
CA ALA A 11 1.13 11.11 16.35
C ALA A 11 0.26 10.06 15.63
N TYR A 12 -0.95 10.43 15.18
CA TYR A 12 -1.83 9.56 14.40
C TYR A 12 -1.18 9.10 13.09
N LEU A 13 -0.64 10.03 12.31
CA LEU A 13 -0.04 9.72 11.02
C LEU A 13 1.25 8.88 11.18
N ASP A 14 2.04 9.11 12.23
CA ASP A 14 3.20 8.25 12.52
C ASP A 14 2.79 6.82 12.87
N LEU A 15 1.80 6.66 13.75
CA LEU A 15 1.27 5.35 14.12
C LEU A 15 0.70 4.63 12.90
N LEU A 16 -0.04 5.34 12.04
CA LEU A 16 -0.63 4.79 10.84
C LEU A 16 0.46 4.28 9.89
N ARG A 17 1.49 5.08 9.59
CA ARG A 17 2.62 4.63 8.74
C ARG A 17 3.26 3.37 9.30
N ARG A 18 3.55 3.33 10.60
CA ARG A 18 4.11 2.13 11.27
C ARG A 18 3.20 0.92 11.11
N ASN A 19 1.89 1.09 11.25
CA ASN A 19 0.92 0.01 11.13
C ASN A 19 0.84 -0.51 9.69
N LEU A 20 0.71 0.39 8.71
CA LEU A 20 0.64 0.07 7.29
C LEU A 20 1.87 -0.69 6.79
N THR A 21 3.04 -0.41 7.35
CA THR A 21 4.29 -1.12 7.05
C THR A 21 4.62 -2.23 8.03
N ARG A 22 3.79 -2.52 9.03
CA ARG A 22 4.10 -3.48 10.11
C ARG A 22 5.51 -3.26 10.71
N TYR A 23 5.84 -1.99 10.95
CA TYR A 23 7.20 -1.57 11.32
C TYR A 23 7.61 -2.12 12.69
N GLY A 24 8.81 -2.68 12.78
CA GLY A 24 9.34 -3.27 14.00
C GLY A 24 8.72 -4.63 14.38
N SER A 25 7.84 -5.19 13.56
CA SER A 25 7.21 -6.50 13.81
C SER A 25 7.85 -7.59 12.97
N ASP A 26 8.17 -8.72 13.61
CA ASP A 26 8.54 -9.93 12.88
C ASP A 26 7.35 -10.45 12.07
N GLU A 27 7.63 -11.06 10.93
CA GLU A 27 6.61 -11.56 10.02
C GLU A 27 6.39 -13.05 10.17
N LEU A 28 5.14 -13.47 10.06
CA LEU A 28 4.76 -14.88 9.99
C LEU A 28 4.45 -15.22 8.54
N VAL A 29 5.38 -15.92 7.90
CA VAL A 29 5.28 -16.27 6.47
C VAL A 29 4.82 -17.73 6.35
N PRO A 30 3.74 -18.03 5.62
CA PRO A 30 3.31 -19.41 5.45
C PRO A 30 4.39 -20.27 4.78
N VAL A 31 4.62 -21.47 5.31
CA VAL A 31 5.59 -22.41 4.72
C VAL A 31 5.09 -22.84 3.33
N GLY A 32 5.94 -22.74 2.31
CA GLY A 32 5.59 -23.05 0.90
C GLY A 32 5.20 -21.84 0.05
N TRP A 33 4.91 -20.69 0.66
CA TRP A 33 4.48 -19.47 -0.03
C TRP A 33 5.45 -19.02 -1.13
N ASN A 34 6.75 -19.06 -0.85
CA ASN A 34 7.80 -18.60 -1.79
C ASN A 34 7.97 -19.49 -3.04
N TYR A 35 7.50 -20.74 -3.01
CA TYR A 35 7.74 -21.72 -4.07
C TYR A 35 6.46 -22.12 -4.81
N LEU A 36 5.33 -22.14 -4.11
CA LEU A 36 4.05 -22.64 -4.62
C LEU A 36 2.96 -21.56 -4.68
N GLY A 37 3.22 -20.35 -4.17
CA GLY A 37 2.20 -19.31 -4.02
C GLY A 37 1.08 -19.67 -3.04
N ARG A 38 1.24 -20.74 -2.25
CA ARG A 38 0.25 -21.24 -1.28
C ARG A 38 0.94 -21.91 -0.08
N PRO A 39 0.28 -21.93 1.10
CA PRO A 39 0.77 -22.68 2.25
C PRO A 39 0.76 -24.20 2.01
N LEU A 40 1.82 -24.91 2.42
CA LEU A 40 1.94 -26.38 2.38
C LEU A 40 1.11 -27.08 3.47
N PHE A 41 0.96 -26.42 4.63
CA PHE A 41 0.25 -26.98 5.78
C PHE A 41 -0.73 -25.95 6.35
N SER A 42 -1.94 -25.94 5.80
CA SER A 42 -3.04 -25.10 6.28
C SER A 42 -4.34 -25.89 6.36
N THR A 43 -5.00 -25.82 7.51
CA THR A 43 -6.39 -26.23 7.73
C THR A 43 -7.23 -24.99 8.03
N ARG A 44 -8.55 -25.14 8.21
CA ARG A 44 -9.43 -24.01 8.58
C ARG A 44 -9.02 -23.28 9.86
N LYS A 45 -8.32 -23.94 10.79
CA LYS A 45 -7.98 -23.39 12.12
C LYS A 45 -6.48 -23.21 12.38
N LEU A 46 -5.62 -23.83 11.56
CA LEU A 46 -4.18 -23.86 11.80
C LEU A 46 -3.42 -23.64 10.50
N MET A 47 -2.32 -22.92 10.58
CA MET A 47 -1.37 -22.73 9.49
C MET A 47 0.05 -22.80 10.02
N LEU A 48 0.88 -23.63 9.39
CA LEU A 48 2.31 -23.64 9.70
C LEU A 48 2.99 -22.44 9.03
N VAL A 49 3.62 -21.61 9.85
CA VAL A 49 4.34 -20.41 9.44
C VAL A 49 5.79 -20.50 9.86
N ARG A 50 6.68 -19.90 9.08
CA ARG A 50 8.04 -19.58 9.51
C ARG A 50 8.08 -18.14 9.98
N LYS A 51 8.86 -17.88 11.03
CA LYS A 51 9.14 -16.52 11.50
C LYS A 51 10.23 -15.91 10.63
N ARG A 52 9.98 -14.74 10.04
CA ARG A 52 10.97 -13.92 9.32
C ARG A 52 11.27 -12.68 10.19
N PRO A 53 12.51 -12.54 10.71
CA PRO A 53 12.87 -11.41 11.54
C PRO A 53 12.68 -10.07 10.82
N PHE A 54 12.26 -9.05 11.56
CA PHE A 54 12.13 -7.69 11.04
C PHE A 54 13.49 -7.18 10.52
N ASN A 55 13.53 -6.79 9.24
CA ASN A 55 14.69 -6.12 8.66
C ASN A 55 14.41 -4.61 8.53
N LYS A 56 14.99 -3.83 9.45
CA LYS A 56 14.81 -2.39 9.51
C LYS A 56 15.20 -1.69 8.21
N GLN A 57 16.38 -2.00 7.66
CA GLN A 57 16.88 -1.36 6.45
C GLN A 57 15.98 -1.66 5.26
N ALA A 58 15.57 -2.92 5.10
CA ALA A 58 14.67 -3.31 4.01
C ALA A 58 13.30 -2.62 4.15
N ARG A 59 12.72 -2.56 5.35
CA ARG A 59 11.42 -1.90 5.54
C ARG A 59 11.49 -0.38 5.45
N ASP A 60 12.59 0.24 5.86
CA ASP A 60 12.81 1.69 5.70
C ASP A 60 12.83 2.07 4.23
N LEU A 61 13.61 1.34 3.43
CA LEU A 61 13.84 1.59 2.02
C LEU A 61 12.74 0.97 1.12
N GLY A 62 11.89 0.10 1.66
CA GLY A 62 10.87 -0.68 0.93
C GLY A 62 11.48 -1.64 -0.10
N LEU A 63 12.53 -2.35 0.30
CA LEU A 63 13.27 -3.31 -0.52
C LEU A 63 12.80 -4.76 -0.31
N ASP A 64 11.74 -4.96 0.48
CA ASP A 64 11.14 -6.26 0.74
C ASP A 64 9.67 -6.31 0.34
N TRP A 65 9.16 -7.54 0.20
CA TRP A 65 7.73 -7.80 0.01
C TRP A 65 7.15 -8.32 1.32
N PRO A 66 6.39 -7.49 2.07
CA PRO A 66 5.84 -7.88 3.35
C PRO A 66 4.72 -8.93 3.18
N ALA A 67 4.73 -9.94 4.05
CA ALA A 67 3.75 -11.01 4.05
C ALA A 67 2.35 -10.47 4.43
N ASP A 68 2.25 -9.58 5.42
CA ASP A 68 1.00 -9.11 6.00
C ASP A 68 0.82 -7.57 6.04
N ALA A 69 1.85 -6.78 5.70
CA ALA A 69 1.74 -5.32 5.63
C ALA A 69 0.88 -4.86 4.44
N LEU A 70 0.32 -3.66 4.49
CA LEU A 70 -0.60 -3.14 3.47
C LEU A 70 0.08 -2.26 2.42
N THR A 71 1.35 -1.93 2.62
CA THR A 71 2.18 -1.30 1.59
C THR A 71 3.60 -1.85 1.61
N MET A 72 4.22 -1.92 0.43
CA MET A 72 5.62 -2.35 0.25
C MET A 72 6.56 -1.17 -0.05
N ILE A 73 6.06 0.07 -0.09
CA ILE A 73 6.91 1.23 -0.43
C ILE A 73 7.87 1.61 0.71
N GLY A 74 7.63 1.10 1.92
CA GLY A 74 8.50 1.34 3.07
C GLY A 74 8.34 2.72 3.72
N MET A 75 9.04 2.91 4.84
CA MET A 75 8.82 4.04 5.74
C MET A 75 9.23 5.39 5.12
N GLN A 76 10.34 5.42 4.38
CA GLN A 76 10.84 6.65 3.78
C GLN A 76 9.90 7.17 2.68
N ARG A 77 9.42 6.29 1.80
CA ARG A 77 8.48 6.67 0.74
C ARG A 77 7.11 7.07 1.30
N LEU A 78 6.61 6.42 2.37
CA LEU A 78 5.40 6.90 3.05
C LEU A 78 5.58 8.27 3.71
N THR A 79 6.75 8.52 4.29
CA THR A 79 7.07 9.83 4.88
C THR A 79 7.13 10.90 3.80
N SER A 80 7.73 10.59 2.65
CA SER A 80 7.74 11.47 1.48
C SER A 80 6.33 11.72 0.96
N LEU A 81 5.51 10.67 0.80
CA LEU A 81 4.13 10.77 0.33
C LEU A 81 3.29 11.67 1.24
N GLN A 82 3.37 11.47 2.56
CA GLN A 82 2.70 12.34 3.51
C GLN A 82 3.12 13.80 3.33
N ARG A 83 4.42 14.08 3.21
CA ARG A 83 4.91 15.45 3.00
C ARG A 83 4.33 16.07 1.73
N CYS A 84 4.28 15.32 0.62
CA CYS A 84 3.67 15.79 -0.62
C CYS A 84 2.19 16.15 -0.42
N VAL A 85 1.41 15.31 0.28
CA VAL A 85 0.00 15.60 0.56
C VAL A 85 -0.16 16.79 1.50
N GLU A 86 0.69 16.91 2.52
CA GLU A 86 0.68 18.06 3.44
C GLU A 86 1.05 19.36 2.71
N THR A 87 2.00 19.32 1.77
CA THR A 87 2.37 20.47 0.94
C THR A 87 1.20 20.94 0.07
N VAL A 88 0.53 20.05 -0.65
CA VAL A 88 -0.61 20.46 -1.49
C VAL A 88 -1.77 21.03 -0.67
N LEU A 89 -1.96 20.57 0.58
CA LEU A 89 -2.94 21.13 1.50
C LEU A 89 -2.51 22.51 2.04
N GLN A 90 -1.24 22.69 2.36
CA GLN A 90 -0.71 23.94 2.92
C GLN A 90 -0.62 25.07 1.89
N GLU A 91 -0.28 24.72 0.65
CA GLU A 91 -0.13 25.66 -0.46
C GLU A 91 -1.43 25.81 -1.27
N ASP A 92 -2.50 25.13 -0.87
CA ASP A 92 -3.80 25.07 -1.54
C ASP A 92 -3.69 24.77 -3.05
N VAL A 93 -2.85 23.78 -3.39
CA VAL A 93 -2.72 23.30 -4.76
C VAL A 93 -4.00 22.54 -5.12
N PRO A 94 -4.73 22.95 -6.18
CA PRO A 94 -6.00 22.31 -6.52
C PRO A 94 -5.79 20.92 -7.11
N GLY A 95 -6.78 20.05 -6.90
CA GLY A 95 -6.84 18.71 -7.50
C GLY A 95 -6.92 17.57 -6.49
N ASP A 96 -7.25 16.39 -7.02
CA ASP A 96 -7.34 15.14 -6.27
C ASP A 96 -5.96 14.45 -6.12
N LEU A 97 -5.90 13.40 -5.32
CA LEU A 97 -4.75 12.51 -5.16
C LEU A 97 -4.98 11.21 -5.94
N VAL A 98 -3.92 10.63 -6.54
CA VAL A 98 -4.02 9.37 -7.29
C VAL A 98 -2.83 8.45 -7.02
N GLU A 99 -3.10 7.14 -6.93
CA GLU A 99 -2.09 6.07 -6.98
C GLU A 99 -2.39 5.14 -8.15
N CYS A 100 -1.42 4.96 -9.06
CA CYS A 100 -1.50 4.02 -10.17
C CYS A 100 -0.68 2.78 -9.84
N GLY A 101 -1.35 1.72 -9.38
CA GLY A 101 -0.73 0.51 -8.85
C GLY A 101 -0.71 0.55 -7.32
N VAL A 102 -1.81 0.11 -6.69
CA VAL A 102 -2.09 0.28 -5.26
C VAL A 102 -1.77 -0.94 -4.43
N TRP A 103 -1.67 -2.12 -5.05
CA TRP A 103 -1.49 -3.41 -4.34
C TRP A 103 -2.54 -3.60 -3.24
N ARG A 104 -2.14 -3.65 -1.96
CA ARG A 104 -3.04 -3.78 -0.80
C ARG A 104 -3.65 -2.44 -0.35
N GLY A 105 -3.31 -1.34 -1.02
CA GLY A 105 -3.90 0.00 -0.83
C GLY A 105 -3.27 0.85 0.28
N GLY A 106 -2.19 0.41 0.91
CA GLY A 106 -1.67 1.08 2.10
C GLY A 106 -1.19 2.52 1.88
N ALA A 107 -0.62 2.86 0.72
CA ALA A 107 -0.20 4.23 0.45
C ALA A 107 -1.41 5.14 0.19
N SER A 108 -2.41 4.67 -0.57
CA SER A 108 -3.71 5.33 -0.70
C SER A 108 -4.46 5.51 0.63
N ILE A 109 -4.38 4.54 1.55
CA ILE A 109 -4.93 4.70 2.92
C ILE A 109 -4.23 5.85 3.64
N LEU A 110 -2.90 5.98 3.52
CA LEU A 110 -2.17 7.11 4.09
C LEU A 110 -2.62 8.44 3.49
N MET A 111 -2.77 8.53 2.16
CA MET A 111 -3.28 9.74 1.51
C MET A 111 -4.65 10.16 2.06
N ARG A 112 -5.59 9.20 2.14
CA ARG A 112 -6.93 9.45 2.70
C ARG A 112 -6.84 9.88 4.17
N ALA A 113 -5.98 9.26 4.97
CA ALA A 113 -5.79 9.60 6.37
C ALA A 113 -5.25 11.03 6.57
N VAL A 114 -4.31 11.47 5.72
CA VAL A 114 -3.80 12.86 5.76
C VAL A 114 -4.95 13.83 5.49
N LEU A 115 -5.72 13.64 4.41
CA LEU A 115 -6.90 14.49 4.13
C LEU A 115 -7.86 14.53 5.33
N SER A 116 -8.17 13.37 5.93
CA SER A 116 -9.06 13.26 7.09
C SER A 116 -8.53 14.05 8.30
N ALA A 117 -7.24 13.90 8.62
CA ALA A 117 -6.62 14.53 9.79
C ALA A 117 -6.43 16.05 9.64
N TYR A 118 -6.45 16.56 8.41
CA TYR A 118 -6.50 17.99 8.10
C TYR A 118 -7.92 18.52 7.91
N GLY A 119 -8.94 17.64 7.91
CA GLY A 119 -10.33 18.02 7.76
C GLY A 119 -10.76 18.33 6.33
N ASP A 120 -9.96 17.96 5.33
CA ASP A 120 -10.28 18.17 3.92
C ASP A 120 -11.46 17.28 3.50
N LYS A 121 -12.50 17.91 2.94
CA LYS A 121 -13.74 17.26 2.47
C LYS A 121 -13.94 17.34 0.96
N GLU A 122 -13.00 17.95 0.24
CA GLU A 122 -13.15 18.26 -1.18
C GLU A 122 -12.34 17.29 -2.04
N ARG A 123 -11.08 17.07 -1.68
CA ARG A 123 -10.15 16.23 -2.45
C ARG A 123 -10.52 14.77 -2.32
N ARG A 124 -10.40 14.04 -3.42
CA ARG A 124 -10.58 12.57 -3.48
C ARG A 124 -9.24 11.88 -3.56
N VAL A 125 -9.23 10.59 -3.20
CA VAL A 125 -8.13 9.66 -3.42
C VAL A 125 -8.58 8.62 -4.44
N TRP A 126 -7.94 8.62 -5.60
CA TRP A 126 -8.19 7.69 -6.69
C TRP A 126 -7.23 6.50 -6.63
N LEU A 127 -7.80 5.30 -6.57
CA LEU A 127 -7.09 4.03 -6.63
C LEU A 127 -7.25 3.43 -8.01
N CYS A 128 -6.23 3.63 -8.85
CA CYS A 128 -6.17 3.07 -10.20
C CYS A 128 -5.34 1.79 -10.15
N ASP A 129 -5.96 0.64 -10.39
CA ASP A 129 -5.28 -0.66 -10.38
C ASP A 129 -6.08 -1.67 -11.22
N SER A 130 -5.41 -2.69 -11.74
CA SER A 130 -6.12 -3.82 -12.36
C SER A 130 -6.89 -4.64 -11.33
N PHE A 131 -6.42 -4.65 -10.07
CA PHE A 131 -6.81 -5.57 -9.00
C PHE A 131 -6.58 -7.04 -9.35
N GLU A 132 -5.77 -7.28 -10.39
CA GLU A 132 -5.45 -8.58 -10.98
C GLU A 132 -3.93 -8.81 -11.09
N GLY A 133 -3.13 -7.86 -10.58
CA GLY A 133 -1.67 -7.92 -10.59
C GLY A 133 -1.06 -7.25 -11.83
N VAL A 134 0.17 -7.63 -12.17
CA VAL A 134 0.93 -7.01 -13.27
C VAL A 134 0.71 -7.81 -14.56
N PRO A 135 0.45 -7.17 -15.72
CA PRO A 135 0.26 -7.89 -16.98
C PRO A 135 1.59 -8.51 -17.47
N PRO A 136 1.53 -9.49 -18.39
CA PRO A 136 2.73 -9.94 -19.10
C PRO A 136 3.45 -8.76 -19.78
N PRO A 137 4.80 -8.76 -19.81
CA PRO A 137 5.56 -7.68 -20.44
C PRO A 137 5.24 -7.60 -21.94
N ASP A 138 5.05 -6.38 -22.46
CA ASP A 138 4.83 -6.16 -23.89
C ASP A 138 6.15 -5.76 -24.56
N THR A 139 7.01 -6.75 -24.77
CA THR A 139 8.33 -6.52 -25.37
C THR A 139 8.26 -6.18 -26.86
N ALA A 140 7.10 -6.31 -27.51
CA ALA A 140 6.93 -5.89 -28.90
C ALA A 140 6.86 -4.35 -29.00
N HIS A 141 6.27 -3.70 -28.01
CA HIS A 141 6.11 -2.24 -27.98
C HIS A 141 7.05 -1.54 -26.99
N TYR A 142 7.54 -2.24 -25.96
CA TYR A 142 8.37 -1.67 -24.88
C TYR A 142 9.60 -2.54 -24.57
N GLU A 143 10.77 -2.20 -25.12
CA GLU A 143 12.03 -2.92 -24.83
C GLU A 143 12.41 -2.89 -23.35
N ALA A 144 12.01 -1.83 -22.62
CA ALA A 144 12.25 -1.70 -21.17
C ALA A 144 11.57 -2.80 -20.33
N ASP A 145 10.51 -3.43 -20.84
CA ASP A 145 9.80 -4.50 -20.14
C ASP A 145 10.53 -5.85 -20.24
N LYS A 146 11.55 -5.94 -21.08
CA LYS A 146 12.28 -7.18 -21.33
C LYS A 146 12.96 -7.67 -20.07
N GLY A 147 12.67 -8.92 -19.73
CA GLY A 147 13.20 -9.57 -18.52
C GLY A 147 12.38 -9.31 -17.26
N ILE A 148 11.40 -8.40 -17.28
CA ILE A 148 10.47 -8.19 -16.16
C ILE A 148 9.49 -9.36 -16.09
N ARG A 149 9.44 -10.06 -14.95
CA ARG A 149 8.62 -11.27 -14.75
C ARG A 149 7.57 -11.12 -13.64
N LEU A 150 7.16 -9.88 -13.34
CA LEU A 150 6.23 -9.58 -12.24
C LEU A 150 4.85 -10.23 -12.41
N HIS A 151 4.38 -10.45 -13.64
CA HIS A 151 3.16 -11.23 -13.92
C HIS A 151 3.16 -12.63 -13.29
N ARG A 152 4.33 -13.23 -13.08
CA ARG A 152 4.47 -14.55 -12.44
C ARG A 152 4.28 -14.50 -10.92
N ALA A 153 4.28 -13.31 -10.34
CA ALA A 153 4.09 -13.08 -8.90
C ALA A 153 2.63 -12.71 -8.55
N ALA A 154 1.65 -13.11 -9.39
CA ALA A 154 0.23 -12.84 -9.15
C ALA A 154 -0.25 -13.29 -7.75
N GLY A 155 0.29 -14.39 -7.20
CA GLY A 155 -0.05 -14.82 -5.83
C GLY A 155 0.33 -13.84 -4.71
N VAL A 156 1.12 -12.80 -5.02
CA VAL A 156 1.48 -11.70 -4.10
C VAL A 156 0.93 -10.37 -4.58
N LEU A 157 0.95 -10.11 -5.89
CA LEU A 157 0.66 -8.81 -6.48
C LEU A 157 -0.80 -8.64 -6.92
N ALA A 158 -1.53 -9.72 -7.17
CA ALA A 158 -2.95 -9.68 -7.52
C ALA A 158 -3.80 -9.60 -6.25
N ILE A 159 -4.27 -8.39 -5.93
CA ILE A 159 -5.12 -8.13 -4.77
C ILE A 159 -6.49 -7.67 -5.25
N PRO A 160 -7.56 -8.46 -5.05
CA PRO A 160 -8.90 -8.09 -5.49
C PRO A 160 -9.37 -6.77 -4.85
N GLN A 161 -10.12 -5.97 -5.60
CA GLN A 161 -10.67 -4.68 -5.13
C GLN A 161 -11.44 -4.82 -3.81
N ALA A 162 -12.19 -5.92 -3.63
CA ALA A 162 -12.92 -6.19 -2.39
C ALA A 162 -11.99 -6.28 -1.16
N GLN A 163 -10.81 -6.86 -1.32
CA GLN A 163 -9.81 -6.92 -0.26
C GLN A 163 -9.22 -5.54 0.04
N VAL A 164 -8.98 -4.72 -0.99
CA VAL A 164 -8.52 -3.34 -0.80
C VAL A 164 -9.58 -2.52 -0.06
N LYS A 165 -10.87 -2.63 -0.43
CA LYS A 165 -11.98 -1.99 0.31
C LYS A 165 -12.00 -2.40 1.78
N ALA A 166 -11.92 -3.69 2.07
CA ALA A 166 -11.87 -4.20 3.44
C ALA A 166 -10.66 -3.65 4.24
N ASN A 167 -9.52 -3.43 3.57
CA ASN A 167 -8.37 -2.77 4.21
C ASN A 167 -8.70 -1.32 4.59
N PHE A 168 -9.35 -0.53 3.74
CA PHE A 168 -9.79 0.83 4.09
C PHE A 168 -10.81 0.84 5.25
N GLU A 169 -11.79 -0.07 5.21
CA GLU A 169 -12.81 -0.22 6.27
C GLU A 169 -12.17 -0.49 7.63
N ARG A 170 -11.11 -1.31 7.68
CA ARG A 170 -10.38 -1.63 8.91
C ARG A 170 -9.80 -0.39 9.62
N TYR A 171 -9.48 0.67 8.86
CA TYR A 171 -8.99 1.94 9.43
C TYR A 171 -10.10 2.99 9.57
N GLY A 172 -11.35 2.68 9.22
CA GLY A 172 -12.46 3.64 9.22
C GLY A 172 -12.28 4.75 8.19
N LEU A 173 -11.59 4.46 7.08
CA LEU A 173 -11.24 5.45 6.05
C LEU A 173 -11.88 5.16 4.68
N LEU A 174 -12.82 4.21 4.61
CA LEU A 174 -13.62 3.99 3.39
C LEU A 174 -14.83 4.92 3.41
N ASP A 175 -14.83 5.95 2.55
CA ASP A 175 -15.93 6.90 2.38
C ASP A 175 -16.00 7.42 0.94
N ASP A 176 -16.87 8.40 0.68
CA ASP A 176 -17.09 9.00 -0.64
C ASP A 176 -15.88 9.76 -1.21
N GLN A 177 -14.85 10.04 -0.40
CA GLN A 177 -13.58 10.60 -0.89
C GLN A 177 -12.64 9.51 -1.42
N VAL A 178 -12.96 8.22 -1.28
CA VAL A 178 -12.17 7.11 -1.83
C VAL A 178 -12.85 6.58 -3.10
N ARG A 179 -12.16 6.69 -4.23
CA ARG A 179 -12.67 6.26 -5.55
C ARG A 179 -11.78 5.20 -6.15
N PHE A 180 -12.39 4.16 -6.71
CA PHE A 180 -11.69 3.04 -7.35
C PHE A 180 -11.90 3.11 -8.86
N LEU A 181 -10.81 2.90 -9.60
CA LEU A 181 -10.82 2.82 -11.06
C LEU A 181 -10.22 1.46 -11.49
N PRO A 182 -11.05 0.39 -11.52
CA PRO A 182 -10.58 -0.95 -11.86
C PRO A 182 -10.31 -1.10 -13.35
N GLY A 183 -9.10 -1.54 -13.70
CA GLY A 183 -8.72 -1.87 -15.07
C GLY A 183 -7.23 -1.64 -15.35
N TRP A 184 -6.79 -2.01 -16.54
CA TRP A 184 -5.44 -1.67 -17.00
C TRP A 184 -5.35 -0.18 -17.28
N PHE A 185 -4.21 0.45 -16.94
CA PHE A 185 -4.06 1.89 -17.10
C PHE A 185 -4.35 2.37 -18.51
N LYS A 186 -3.93 1.63 -19.54
CA LYS A 186 -4.19 1.96 -20.95
C LYS A 186 -5.69 1.98 -21.34
N ASP A 187 -6.55 1.35 -20.54
CA ASP A 187 -7.98 1.23 -20.79
C ASP A 187 -8.79 2.19 -19.89
N THR A 188 -8.18 2.76 -18.86
CA THR A 188 -8.86 3.56 -17.82
C THR A 188 -8.36 5.01 -17.70
N LEU A 189 -7.13 5.29 -18.13
CA LEU A 189 -6.47 6.61 -18.08
C LEU A 189 -6.12 7.08 -19.50
#